data_AF-A0A379TE71-F1
#
_entry.id   AF-A0A379TE71-F1
#
_cell.length_a   1.000
_cell.length_b   1.000
_cell.length_c   1.000
_cell.angle_alpha   90.00
_cell.angle_beta   90.00
_cell.angle_gamma   90.00
#
_symmetry.space_group_name_H-M   'P 1'
#
loop_
_entity.id
_entity.type
_entity.pdbx_description
1 polymer ?
#
loop_
_entity_poly.entity_id
_entity_poly.type
_entity_poly.pdbx_seq_one_letter_code
_entity_poly.pdbx_strand_id
1 'polypeptide(L)'
;MRWVQNGVMHPRFTIHSWNDDHTVNEPWMYPGVTPAIRSAIELRYRLLPYFYTLLWLAHTDDEPMLRPTFLDHEHDAQTFEECDDFLLGRDILVAKCRRTG
;
A
#
# COMPACT_ATOMS: atom_id res chain seq x y z
N MET A 1 5.41 5.26 10.81
CA MET A 1 6.26 4.56 9.81
C MET A 1 5.52 3.41 9.12
N ARG A 2 5.19 2.31 9.82
CA ARG A 2 4.59 1.10 9.21
C ARG A 2 3.29 1.37 8.43
N TRP A 3 2.43 2.22 8.96
CA TRP A 3 1.20 2.63 8.27
C TRP A 3 1.47 3.32 6.94
N VAL A 4 2.48 4.22 6.88
CA VAL A 4 2.89 4.88 5.63
C VAL A 4 3.44 3.86 4.64
N GLN A 5 4.30 2.93 5.08
CA GLN A 5 4.86 1.89 4.21
C GLN A 5 3.78 1.01 3.55
N ASN A 6 2.69 0.72 4.27
CA ASN A 6 1.55 0.01 3.71
C ASN A 6 0.68 0.92 2.82
N GLY A 7 0.37 2.12 3.31
CA GLY A 7 -0.51 3.08 2.65
C GLY A 7 0.01 3.54 1.29
N VAL A 8 1.33 3.66 1.11
CA VAL A 8 1.92 4.04 -0.18
C VAL A 8 1.66 3.02 -1.30
N MET A 9 1.26 1.80 -0.96
CA MET A 9 0.92 0.75 -1.93
C MET A 9 -0.58 0.71 -2.30
N HIS A 10 -1.43 1.51 -1.65
CA HIS A 10 -2.87 1.54 -1.91
C HIS A 10 -3.23 2.49 -3.07
N PRO A 11 -4.34 2.29 -3.80
CA PRO A 11 -4.76 3.16 -4.91
C PRO A 11 -4.81 4.63 -4.51
N ARG A 12 -5.42 4.90 -3.36
CA ARG A 12 -5.44 6.21 -2.72
C ARG A 12 -4.54 6.20 -1.49
N PHE A 13 -3.64 7.18 -1.42
CA PHE A 13 -2.77 7.40 -0.28
C PHE A 13 -2.90 8.85 0.19
N THR A 14 -3.43 9.04 1.40
CA THR A 14 -3.56 10.35 2.05
C THR A 14 -3.22 10.20 3.53
N ILE A 15 -2.42 11.11 4.07
CA ILE A 15 -2.16 11.17 5.51
C ILE A 15 -3.19 12.15 6.07
N HIS A 16 -4.00 11.68 7.02
CA HIS A 16 -5.01 12.49 7.68
C HIS A 16 -5.02 12.14 9.17
N SER A 17 -5.12 13.17 10.01
CA SER A 17 -5.25 13.04 11.45
C SER A 17 -6.43 13.90 11.92
N TRP A 18 -7.18 13.38 12.86
CA TRP A 18 -8.20 14.11 13.61
C TRP A 18 -7.93 13.88 15.09
N ASN A 19 -7.71 14.96 15.84
CA ASN A 19 -7.44 14.94 17.27
C ASN A 19 -8.26 16.05 17.95
N ASP A 20 -8.89 15.74 19.09
CA ASP A 20 -9.72 16.68 19.86
C ASP A 20 -8.94 17.89 20.39
N ASP A 21 -7.62 17.74 20.55
CA ASP A 21 -6.70 18.78 21.00
C ASP A 21 -6.11 19.63 19.85
N HIS A 22 -6.63 19.46 18.62
CA HIS A 22 -6.14 20.10 17.40
C HIS A 22 -4.68 19.79 17.03
N THR A 23 -4.07 18.78 17.64
CA THR A 23 -2.73 18.34 17.22
C THR A 23 -2.76 17.72 15.82
N VAL A 24 -1.65 17.82 15.10
CA VAL A 24 -1.48 17.21 13.78
C VAL A 24 -0.43 16.11 13.86
N ASN A 25 -0.60 15.04 13.08
CA ASN A 25 0.39 13.97 12.97
C ASN A 25 0.98 13.97 11.56
N GLU A 26 2.02 14.76 11.38
CA GLU A 26 2.70 14.92 10.10
C GLU A 26 3.98 14.08 10.01
N PRO A 27 4.35 13.57 8.82
CA PRO A 27 5.53 12.72 8.64
C PRO A 27 6.86 13.28 9.16
N TRP A 28 7.05 14.59 9.03
CA TRP A 28 8.29 15.28 9.41
C TRP A 28 8.41 15.53 10.92
N MET A 29 7.35 15.29 11.69
CA MET A 29 7.37 15.46 13.15
C MET A 29 8.17 14.37 13.87
N TYR A 30 8.59 13.32 13.16
CA TYR A 30 9.35 12.21 13.72
C TYR A 30 10.69 12.05 12.97
N PRO A 31 11.75 12.81 13.35
CA PRO A 31 13.02 12.83 12.63
C PRO A 31 13.66 11.44 12.47
N GLY A 32 13.56 10.58 13.49
CA GLY A 32 14.13 9.23 13.47
C GLY A 32 13.53 8.30 12.41
N VAL A 33 12.32 8.56 11.93
CA VAL A 33 11.65 7.74 10.89
C VAL A 33 11.39 8.51 9.59
N THR A 34 11.66 9.82 9.57
CA THR A 34 11.45 10.69 8.40
C THR A 34 12.19 10.17 7.16
N PRO A 35 13.45 9.71 7.22
CA PRO A 35 14.13 9.14 6.05
C PRO A 35 13.39 7.92 5.48
N ALA A 36 12.92 7.02 6.33
CA ALA A 36 12.19 5.82 5.90
C ALA A 36 10.81 6.16 5.29
N ILE A 37 10.11 7.16 5.85
CA ILE A 37 8.86 7.66 5.28
C ILE A 37 9.11 8.29 3.91
N ARG A 38 10.14 9.12 3.78
CA ARG A 38 10.54 9.73 2.51
C ARG A 38 10.78 8.66 1.44
N SER A 39 11.58 7.63 1.76
CA SER A 39 11.88 6.55 0.81
C SER A 39 10.65 5.75 0.39
N ALA A 40 9.68 5.55 1.30
CA ALA A 40 8.41 4.90 0.96
C ALA A 40 7.58 5.76 -0.02
N ILE A 41 7.54 7.09 0.19
CA ILE A 41 6.85 8.01 -0.71
C ILE A 41 7.58 8.06 -2.07
N GLU A 42 8.90 8.14 -2.10
CA GLU A 42 9.70 8.11 -3.33
C GLU A 42 9.47 6.82 -4.14
N LEU A 43 9.33 5.68 -3.48
CA LEU A 43 8.93 4.42 -4.12
C LEU A 43 7.57 4.56 -4.81
N ARG A 44 6.56 5.12 -4.14
CA ARG A 44 5.25 5.37 -4.77
C ARG A 44 5.37 6.26 -6.00
N TYR A 45 6.17 7.33 -5.92
CA TYR A 45 6.40 8.21 -7.06
C TYR A 45 7.04 7.49 -8.25
N ARG A 46 7.99 6.59 -8.01
CA ARG A 46 8.55 5.72 -9.07
C ARG A 46 7.51 4.77 -9.67
N LEU A 47 6.55 4.32 -8.86
CA LEU A 47 5.47 3.44 -9.29
C LEU A 47 4.26 4.19 -9.89
N LEU A 48 4.26 5.53 -9.97
CA LEU A 48 3.11 6.28 -10.50
C LEU A 48 2.68 5.85 -11.91
N PRO A 49 3.59 5.59 -12.87
CA PRO A 49 3.19 5.06 -14.18
C PRO A 49 2.46 3.72 -14.07
N TYR A 50 2.92 2.84 -13.16
CA TYR A 50 2.28 1.55 -12.91
C TYR A 50 0.90 1.73 -12.28
N PHE A 51 0.75 2.58 -11.25
CA PHE A 51 -0.56 2.91 -10.67
C PHE A 51 -1.53 3.48 -11.71
N TYR A 52 -1.04 4.29 -12.63
CA TYR A 52 -1.87 4.84 -13.71
C TYR A 52 -2.34 3.77 -14.68
N THR A 53 -1.46 2.84 -15.07
CA THR A 53 -1.84 1.68 -15.88
C THR A 53 -2.88 0.82 -15.17
N LEU A 54 -2.71 0.54 -13.87
CA LEU A 54 -3.69 -0.23 -13.10
C LEU A 54 -5.04 0.49 -13.00
N LEU A 55 -5.04 1.82 -12.86
CA LEU A 55 -6.28 2.60 -12.87
C LEU A 55 -6.97 2.55 -14.24
N TRP A 56 -6.19 2.58 -15.32
CA TRP A 56 -6.71 2.43 -16.67
C TRP A 56 -7.35 1.05 -16.87
N LEU A 57 -6.67 -0.04 -16.49
CA LEU A 57 -7.23 -1.40 -16.54
C LEU A 57 -8.47 -1.56 -15.66
N ALA A 58 -8.48 -0.96 -14.47
CA ALA A 58 -9.66 -0.95 -13.60
C ALA A 58 -10.86 -0.24 -14.23
N HIS A 59 -10.60 0.76 -15.08
CA HIS A 59 -11.65 1.50 -15.77
C HIS A 59 -12.12 0.79 -17.05
N THR A 60 -11.22 0.19 -17.82
CA THR A 60 -11.55 -0.39 -19.12
C THR A 60 -11.98 -1.85 -19.05
N ASP A 61 -11.38 -2.62 -18.13
CA ASP A 61 -11.45 -4.08 -18.11
C ASP A 61 -12.02 -4.62 -16.80
N ASP A 62 -12.51 -3.74 -15.91
CA ASP A 62 -12.98 -4.05 -14.55
C ASP A 62 -11.92 -4.79 -13.70
N GLU A 63 -10.63 -4.63 -14.03
CA GLU A 63 -9.54 -5.31 -13.33
C GLU A 63 -9.16 -4.58 -12.04
N PRO A 64 -9.34 -5.18 -10.84
CA PRO A 64 -9.06 -4.47 -9.60
C PRO A 64 -7.56 -4.20 -9.45
N MET A 65 -7.22 -2.97 -9.03
CA MET A 65 -5.83 -2.58 -8.76
C MET A 65 -5.22 -3.38 -7.60
N LEU A 66 -6.02 -3.61 -6.55
CA LEU A 66 -5.65 -4.45 -5.42
C LEU A 66 -6.33 -5.81 -5.60
N ARG A 67 -5.51 -6.86 -5.70
CA ARG A 67 -5.96 -8.22 -5.99
C ARG A 67 -5.67 -9.09 -4.76
N PRO A 68 -6.62 -9.90 -4.28
CA PRO A 68 -6.31 -10.92 -3.30
C PRO A 68 -5.39 -11.96 -3.94
N THR A 69 -4.52 -12.59 -3.15
CA THR A 69 -3.51 -13.53 -3.66
C THR A 69 -4.11 -14.73 -4.38
N PHE A 70 -5.27 -15.21 -3.95
CA PHE A 70 -5.96 -16.33 -4.61
C PHE A 70 -6.45 -16.01 -6.03
N LEU A 71 -6.61 -14.73 -6.40
CA LEU A 71 -7.19 -14.36 -7.70
C LEU A 71 -6.34 -14.82 -8.88
N ASP A 72 -5.01 -14.86 -8.70
CA ASP A 72 -4.05 -15.33 -9.71
C ASP A 72 -3.42 -16.70 -9.34
N HIS A 73 -3.76 -17.23 -8.15
CA HIS A 73 -3.15 -18.43 -7.56
C HIS A 73 -4.18 -19.39 -6.94
N GLU A 74 -5.35 -19.53 -7.56
CA GLU A 74 -6.49 -20.33 -7.05
C GLU A 74 -6.19 -21.82 -6.81
N HIS A 75 -5.09 -22.35 -7.37
CA HIS A 75 -4.66 -23.73 -7.15
C HIS A 75 -3.89 -23.92 -5.84
N ASP A 76 -3.44 -22.84 -5.19
CA ASP A 76 -2.76 -22.88 -3.91
C ASP A 76 -3.75 -22.61 -2.78
N ALA A 77 -4.08 -23.67 -2.02
CA ALA A 77 -4.99 -23.59 -0.89
C ALA A 77 -4.54 -22.59 0.19
N GLN A 78 -3.24 -22.28 0.29
CA GLN A 78 -2.72 -21.32 1.27
C GLN A 78 -3.18 -19.88 0.95
N THR A 79 -3.50 -19.59 -0.31
CA THR A 79 -3.91 -18.24 -0.73
C THR A 79 -5.33 -17.87 -0.29
N PHE A 80 -6.11 -18.85 0.16
CA PHE A 80 -7.44 -18.65 0.75
C PHE A 80 -7.39 -18.39 2.25
N GLU A 81 -6.24 -18.56 2.90
CA GLU A 81 -6.07 -18.23 4.32
C GLU A 81 -6.12 -16.72 4.52
N GLU A 82 -6.66 -16.30 5.67
CA GLU A 82 -6.77 -14.88 6.00
C GLU A 82 -5.37 -14.26 6.17
N CYS A 83 -5.03 -13.30 5.31
CA CYS A 83 -3.77 -12.58 5.38
C CYS A 83 -3.94 -11.09 5.09
N ASP A 84 -2.98 -10.30 5.56
CA ASP A 84 -2.87 -8.86 5.30
C ASP A 84 -2.16 -8.55 3.96
N ASP A 85 -1.74 -9.59 3.23
CA ASP A 85 -0.92 -9.45 2.03
C ASP A 85 -1.82 -9.37 0.79
N PHE A 86 -1.40 -8.60 -0.21
CA PHE A 86 -2.15 -8.42 -1.44
C PHE A 86 -1.23 -8.20 -2.63
N LEU A 87 -1.76 -8.47 -3.82
CA LEU A 87 -1.12 -8.14 -5.07
C LEU A 87 -1.55 -6.73 -5.52
N LEU A 88 -0.59 -5.90 -5.89
CA LEU A 88 -0.83 -4.62 -6.57
C LEU A 88 -0.65 -4.85 -8.07
N GLY A 89 -1.76 -4.93 -8.80
CA GLY A 89 -1.79 -5.53 -10.13
C GLY A 89 -1.27 -6.97 -10.10
N ARG A 90 -0.75 -7.48 -11.21
CA ARG A 90 -0.29 -8.88 -11.30
C ARG A 90 1.18 -9.06 -10.91
N ASP A 91 1.93 -7.97 -10.82
CA ASP A 91 3.40 -8.02 -10.81
C ASP A 91 4.04 -7.79 -9.43
N ILE A 92 3.30 -7.27 -8.45
CA ILE A 92 3.88 -6.83 -7.17
C ILE A 92 3.11 -7.43 -5.99
N LEU A 93 3.75 -8.33 -5.25
CA LEU A 93 3.28 -8.78 -3.94
C LEU A 93 3.66 -7.78 -2.85
N VAL A 94 2.66 -7.29 -2.12
CA VAL A 94 2.81 -6.41 -0.97
C VAL A 94 2.66 -7.24 0.29
N ALA A 95 3.78 -7.62 0.89
CA ALA A 95 3.82 -8.36 2.15
C ALA A 95 3.96 -7.40 3.34
N LYS A 96 2.97 -7.40 4.24
CA LYS A 96 2.93 -6.45 5.37
C LYS A 96 3.78 -6.96 6.53
N CYS A 97 4.70 -6.13 7.03
CA CYS A 97 5.48 -6.45 8.22
C CYS A 97 4.61 -6.33 9.49
N ARG A 98 4.32 -7.45 10.16
CA ARG A 98 3.43 -7.53 11.34
C ARG A 98 4.13 -7.46 12.71
N ARG A 99 5.46 -7.50 12.78
CA ARG A 99 6.18 -7.53 14.07
C ARG A 99 6.52 -6.13 14.57
N THR A 100 6.05 -5.78 15.76
CA THR A 100 6.59 -4.69 16.58
C THR A 100 7.87 -5.20 17.25
N GLY A 101 9.01 -4.88 16.66
CA GLY A 101 10.33 -5.01 17.27
C GLY A 101 10.86 -3.64 17.65
#